data_AF-A0A060XZB0-F1
#
_entry.id   AF-A0A060XZB0-F1
#
_cell.length_a   1.000
_cell.length_b   1.000
_cell.length_c   1.000
_cell.angle_alpha   90.00
_cell.angle_beta   90.00
_cell.angle_gamma   90.00
#
_symmetry.space_group_name_H-M   'P 1'
#
loop_
_entity.id
_entity.type
_entity.pdbx_description
1 polymer ?
#
loop_
_entity_poly.entity_id
_entity_poly.type
_entity_poly.pdbx_seq_one_letter_code
_entity_poly.pdbx_strand_id
1 'polypeptide(L)'
;MGTAPRPNSNQQLQQDTVLLPTQLRSVFTLEKNLVQSAFHQIPGDEFTFQQDNNLKHKTRSTLGLLTKKTVNVPEWPSYSYDLNLLENLWQDLKIVV
;
A
#
# COMPACT_ATOMS: atom_id res chain seq x y z
N MET A 1 -2.86 29.63 25.86
CA MET A 1 -3.52 28.59 25.05
C MET A 1 -2.55 28.13 23.99
N GLY A 2 -1.93 26.97 24.15
CA GLY A 2 -1.01 26.42 23.14
C GLY A 2 -1.81 25.74 22.05
N THR A 3 -1.73 26.25 20.82
CA THR A 3 -2.28 25.59 19.64
C THR A 3 -1.46 24.33 19.36
N ALA A 4 -2.12 23.17 19.26
CA ALA A 4 -1.46 21.92 18.87
C ALA A 4 -0.74 22.07 17.51
N PRO A 5 0.44 21.45 17.33
CA PRO A 5 1.17 21.53 16.06
C PRO A 5 0.31 20.95 14.93
N ARG A 6 0.27 21.65 13.78
CA ARG A 6 -0.45 21.18 12.61
C ARG A 6 0.15 19.85 12.15
N PRO A 7 -0.69 18.84 11.85
CA PRO A 7 -0.19 17.57 11.34
C PRO A 7 0.59 17.81 10.05
N ASN A 8 1.74 17.15 9.91
CA ASN A 8 2.43 17.16 8.62
C ASN A 8 1.58 16.43 7.58
N SER A 9 1.87 16.61 6.30
CA SER A 9 1.09 16.04 5.21
C SER A 9 0.89 14.52 5.40
N ASN A 10 1.91 13.77 5.80
CA ASN A 10 1.80 12.33 6.03
C ASN A 10 0.87 11.98 7.20
N GLN A 11 0.88 12.74 8.29
CA GLN A 11 0.00 12.55 9.44
C GLN A 11 -1.45 12.93 9.13
N GLN A 12 -1.66 14.03 8.40
CA GLN A 12 -2.99 14.43 7.93
C GLN A 12 -3.58 13.34 7.03
N LEU A 13 -2.75 12.79 6.14
CA LEU A 13 -3.16 11.76 5.19
C LEU A 13 -3.44 10.41 5.86
N GLN A 14 -2.70 10.05 6.91
CA GLN A 14 -3.04 8.90 7.75
C GLN A 14 -4.41 9.09 8.43
N GLN A 15 -4.70 10.29 8.94
CA GLN A 15 -6.01 10.62 9.53
C GLN A 15 -7.13 10.53 8.48
N ASP A 16 -6.95 11.13 7.31
CA ASP A 16 -7.95 11.12 6.23
C ASP A 16 -8.24 9.69 5.74
N THR A 17 -7.22 8.82 5.71
CA THR A 17 -7.39 7.40 5.34
C THR A 17 -8.16 6.60 6.40
N VAL A 18 -7.98 6.92 7.69
CA VAL A 18 -8.71 6.27 8.80
C VAL A 18 -10.19 6.63 8.79
N LEU A 19 -10.55 7.81 8.27
CA LEU A 19 -11.95 8.26 8.16
C LEU A 19 -12.72 7.65 6.98
N LEU A 20 -12.04 7.04 5.99
CA LEU A 20 -12.70 6.39 4.87
C LEU A 20 -13.36 5.05 5.27
N PRO A 21 -14.45 4.63 4.62
CA PRO A 21 -14.95 3.26 4.74
C PRO A 21 -13.86 2.23 4.46
N THR A 22 -13.87 1.11 5.19
CA THR A 22 -12.83 0.07 5.06
C THR A 22 -12.70 -0.45 3.62
N GLN A 23 -13.79 -0.47 2.86
CA GLN A 23 -13.79 -0.88 1.46
C GLN A 23 -13.04 0.09 0.53
N LEU A 24 -12.86 1.36 0.92
CA LEU A 24 -12.22 2.39 0.09
C LEU A 24 -10.77 2.68 0.46
N ARG A 25 -10.35 2.31 1.68
CA ARG A 25 -8.97 2.51 2.15
C ARG A 25 -7.92 1.94 1.19
N SER A 26 -8.12 0.72 0.68
CA SER A 26 -7.16 0.07 -0.22
C SER A 26 -6.98 0.86 -1.52
N VAL A 27 -8.08 1.30 -2.13
CA VAL A 27 -8.07 2.06 -3.39
C VAL A 27 -7.35 3.39 -3.18
N PHE A 28 -7.71 4.13 -2.13
CA PHE A 28 -7.10 5.42 -1.82
C PHE A 28 -5.60 5.30 -1.55
N THR A 29 -5.19 4.32 -0.74
CA THR A 29 -3.78 4.08 -0.44
C THR A 29 -2.98 3.75 -1.70
N LEU A 30 -3.50 2.89 -2.57
CA LEU A 30 -2.83 2.52 -3.82
C LEU A 30 -2.76 3.68 -4.79
N GLU A 31 -3.86 4.40 -4.98
CA GLU A 31 -3.92 5.53 -5.91
C GLU A 31 -2.86 6.59 -5.59
N LYS A 32 -2.69 6.86 -4.30
CA LYS A 32 -1.79 7.88 -3.81
C LYS A 32 -0.32 7.45 -3.80
N ASN A 33 -0.03 6.23 -3.33
CA ASN A 33 1.35 5.85 -3.03
C ASN A 33 2.00 4.98 -4.11
N LEU A 34 1.22 4.19 -4.89
CA LEU A 34 1.79 3.14 -5.73
C LEU A 34 2.77 3.67 -6.79
N VAL A 35 2.31 4.61 -7.64
CA VAL A 35 3.10 5.14 -8.75
C VAL A 35 4.27 5.98 -8.23
N GLN A 36 4.03 6.79 -7.20
CA GLN A 36 5.07 7.60 -6.59
C GLN A 36 6.17 6.71 -6.00
N SER A 37 5.80 5.68 -5.25
CA SER A 37 6.76 4.72 -4.68
C SER A 37 7.56 3.99 -5.76
N ALA A 38 6.89 3.51 -6.82
CA ALA A 38 7.56 2.83 -7.92
C ALA A 38 8.58 3.74 -8.62
N PHE A 39 8.18 4.97 -8.96
CA PHE A 39 9.05 5.95 -9.61
C PHE A 39 10.30 6.28 -8.78
N HIS A 40 10.19 6.38 -7.46
CA HIS A 40 11.33 6.71 -6.60
C HIS A 40 12.26 5.53 -6.32
N GLN A 41 11.76 4.29 -6.36
CA GLN A 41 12.49 3.12 -5.85
C GLN A 41 12.94 2.16 -6.94
N ILE A 42 12.27 2.13 -8.09
CA ILE A 42 12.54 1.17 -9.15
C ILE A 42 13.06 1.94 -10.37
N PRO A 43 14.35 1.77 -10.74
CA PRO A 43 14.87 2.35 -11.96
C PRO A 43 14.30 1.61 -13.17
N GLY A 44 13.39 2.26 -13.90
CA GLY A 44 12.76 1.73 -15.11
C GLY A 44 11.26 2.02 -15.17
N ASP A 45 10.64 1.72 -16.31
CA ASP A 45 9.22 1.98 -16.55
C ASP A 45 8.32 0.79 -16.15
N GLU A 46 8.91 -0.37 -15.83
CA GLU A 46 8.19 -1.60 -15.56
C GLU A 46 8.45 -2.10 -14.13
N PHE A 47 7.36 -2.45 -13.44
CA PHE A 47 7.42 -3.10 -12.14
C PHE A 47 6.25 -4.08 -11.97
N THR A 48 6.44 -5.05 -11.09
CA THR A 48 5.37 -5.96 -10.67
C THR A 48 4.93 -5.59 -9.27
N PHE A 49 3.62 -5.50 -9.05
CA PHE A 49 3.03 -5.19 -7.76
C PHE A 49 2.52 -6.45 -7.07
N GLN A 50 3.18 -6.82 -5.98
CA GLN A 50 2.81 -7.97 -5.16
C GLN A 50 1.88 -7.56 -4.02
N GLN A 51 0.77 -8.29 -3.85
CA GLN A 51 -0.14 -8.17 -2.72
C GLN A 51 -0.68 -9.57 -2.35
N ASP A 52 -1.06 -9.76 -1.09
CA ASP A 52 -1.66 -11.02 -0.65
C ASP A 52 -3.08 -11.22 -1.24
N ASN A 53 -3.65 -12.41 -1.03
CA ASN A 53 -5.01 -12.76 -1.49
C ASN A 53 -6.10 -12.36 -0.48
N ASN A 54 -5.87 -11.43 0.44
CA ASN A 54 -6.91 -11.01 1.37
C ASN A 54 -8.10 -10.39 0.61
N LEU A 55 -9.33 -10.75 0.99
CA LEU A 55 -10.57 -10.28 0.35
C LEU A 55 -10.65 -8.75 0.22
N LYS A 56 -10.01 -8.02 1.13
CA LYS A 56 -9.95 -6.54 1.10
C LYS A 56 -9.11 -5.99 -0.05
N HIS A 57 -8.10 -6.74 -0.49
CA HIS A 57 -7.19 -6.36 -1.58
C HIS A 57 -7.64 -6.89 -2.94
N LYS A 58 -8.51 -7.91 -2.95
CA LYS A 58 -9.14 -8.46 -4.16
C LYS A 58 -10.53 -7.89 -4.47
N THR A 59 -10.91 -6.76 -3.87
CA THR A 59 -12.19 -6.12 -4.20
C THR A 59 -12.19 -5.66 -5.66
N ARG A 60 -13.37 -5.65 -6.29
CA ARG A 60 -13.53 -5.23 -7.70
C ARG A 60 -12.98 -3.83 -7.96
N SER A 61 -13.14 -2.91 -7.00
CA SER A 61 -12.63 -1.54 -7.10
C SER A 61 -11.10 -1.50 -7.09
N THR A 62 -10.45 -2.24 -6.19
CA THR A 62 -8.99 -2.33 -6.11
C THR A 62 -8.40 -2.96 -7.37
N LEU A 63 -8.93 -4.09 -7.81
CA LEU A 63 -8.47 -4.75 -9.04
C LEU A 63 -8.70 -3.85 -10.27
N GLY A 64 -9.86 -3.19 -10.37
CA GLY A 64 -10.16 -2.25 -11.44
C GLY A 64 -9.19 -1.07 -11.50
N LEU A 65 -8.75 -0.53 -10.34
CA LEU A 65 -7.73 0.51 -10.29
C LEU A 65 -6.37 0.01 -10.81
N LEU A 66 -5.95 -1.18 -10.40
CA LEU A 66 -4.66 -1.76 -10.79
C LEU A 66 -4.64 -2.07 -12.29
N THR A 67 -5.72 -2.62 -12.84
CA THR A 67 -5.88 -2.82 -14.29
C THR A 67 -5.87 -1.49 -15.04
N LYS A 68 -6.56 -0.45 -14.56
CA LYS A 68 -6.57 0.88 -15.19
C LYS A 68 -5.17 1.53 -15.21
N LYS A 69 -4.33 1.25 -14.21
CA LYS A 69 -2.95 1.73 -14.13
C LYS A 69 -1.95 0.81 -14.86
N THR A 70 -2.43 -0.24 -15.54
CA THR A 70 -1.59 -1.20 -16.27
C THR A 70 -0.55 -1.87 -15.36
N VAL A 71 -0.89 -2.06 -14.08
CA VAL A 71 0.00 -2.66 -13.10
C VAL A 71 -0.16 -4.17 -13.14
N ASN A 72 0.95 -4.88 -13.35
CA ASN A 72 0.97 -6.34 -13.26
C ASN A 72 0.85 -6.78 -11.79
N VAL A 73 -0.09 -7.67 -11.51
CA VAL A 73 -0.32 -8.25 -10.17
C VAL A 73 -0.27 -9.77 -10.31
N PRO A 74 0.80 -10.43 -9.84
CA PRO A 74 0.92 -11.88 -9.94
C PRO A 74 -0.10 -12.57 -9.01
N GLU A 75 -0.49 -13.80 -9.36
CA GLU A 75 -1.23 -14.62 -8.41
C GLU A 75 -0.36 -14.96 -7.21
N TRP A 76 -0.94 -14.84 -6.01
CA TRP A 76 -0.25 -15.15 -4.77
C TRP A 76 -0.79 -16.45 -4.18
N PRO A 77 0.04 -17.43 -3.80
CA PRO A 77 -0.44 -18.62 -3.10
C PRO A 77 -0.95 -18.26 -1.69
N SER A 78 -2.08 -18.84 -1.31
CA SER A 78 -2.66 -18.62 0.03
C SER A 78 -1.74 -19.21 1.11
N TYR A 79 -1.64 -18.53 2.26
CA TYR A 79 -0.81 -18.92 3.41
C TYR A 79 0.71 -18.93 3.18
N SER A 80 1.20 -18.34 2.08
CA SER A 80 2.63 -18.23 1.78
C SER A 80 3.23 -16.94 2.33
N TYR A 81 3.29 -16.84 3.66
CA TYR A 81 3.97 -15.74 4.35
C TYR A 81 5.49 -15.77 4.12
N ASP A 82 6.05 -16.97 3.98
CA ASP A 82 7.46 -17.22 3.68
C ASP A 82 7.93 -16.60 2.36
N LEU A 83 7.00 -16.42 1.41
CA LEU A 83 7.28 -15.78 0.12
C LEU A 83 7.21 -14.25 0.18
N ASN A 84 6.71 -13.66 1.27
CA ASN A 84 6.55 -12.22 1.39
C ASN A 84 7.81 -11.58 1.97
N LEU A 85 8.65 -10.98 1.11
CA LEU A 85 9.87 -10.27 1.53
C LEU A 85 9.61 -9.14 2.55
N LEU A 86 8.40 -8.59 2.62
CA LEU A 86 8.02 -7.59 3.62
C LEU A 86 8.07 -8.15 5.05
N GLU A 87 7.82 -9.44 5.27
CA GLU A 87 7.88 -10.01 6.64
C GLU A 87 9.28 -9.92 7.23
N ASN A 88 10.32 -10.17 6.42
CA ASN A 88 11.71 -9.99 6.83
C ASN A 88 12.01 -8.52 7.13
N LEU A 89 11.55 -7.60 6.27
CA LEU A 89 11.73 -6.17 6.50
C LEU A 89 11.04 -5.69 7.79
N TRP A 90 9.83 -6.18 8.08
CA TRP A 90 9.14 -5.87 9.32
C TRP A 90 9.88 -6.40 10.54
N GLN A 91 10.50 -7.57 10.44
CA GLN A 91 11.32 -8.12 11.51
C GLN A 91 12.52 -7.22 11.80
N ASP A 92 13.22 -6.76 10.76
CA ASP A 92 14.35 -5.84 10.91
C ASP A 92 13.91 -4.49 11.50
N LEU A 93 12.78 -3.94 11.03
CA LEU A 93 12.24 -2.68 11.56
C LEU A 93 11.87 -2.77 13.05
N LYS A 94 11.41 -3.92 13.53
CA LYS A 94 11.11 -4.13 14.97
C LYS A 94 12.36 -4.21 15.84
N ILE A 95 13.52 -4.50 15.26
CA ILE A 95 14.80 -4.59 15.99
C ILE A 95 15.45 -3.20 16.09
N VAL A 96 15.25 -2.36 15.06
CA VAL A 96 15.84 -1.02 14.96
C VAL A 96 15.04 0.04 15.74
N VAL A 97 13.76 -0.24 16.06
CA VAL A 97 12.86 0.62 16.86
C VAL A 97 12.88 0.20 18.32
#